data_AF-A0A2A5SR42-F1
#
_entry.id   AF-A0A2A5SR42-F1
#
_cell.length_a   1.000
_cell.length_b   1.000
_cell.length_c   1.000
_cell.angle_alpha   90.00
_cell.angle_beta   90.00
_cell.angle_gamma   90.00
#
_symmetry.space_group_name_H-M   'P 1'
#
loop_
_entity.id
_entity.type
_entity.pdbx_description
1 polymer ?
#
loop_
_entity_poly.entity_id
_entity_poly.type
_entity_poly.pdbx_seq_one_letter_code
_entity_poly.pdbx_strand_id
1 'polypeptide(L)' 'MLSEALAKNLEAKEVFEQLTASKQLEINRYIARLKTDEAIERNVARAIGFLLGKNRFVGRDKP' A
#
# COMPACT_ATOMS: atom_id res chain seq x y z
N MET A 1 -8.03 -6.65 3.34
CA MET A 1 -7.16 -5.66 4.04
C MET A 1 -5.78 -5.55 3.36
N LEU A 2 -4.93 -4.55 3.68
CA LEU A 2 -3.60 -4.40 3.04
C LEU A 2 -2.67 -5.59 3.33
N SER A 3 -2.64 -6.08 4.57
CA SER A 3 -1.83 -7.23 4.98
C SER A 3 -2.10 -8.48 4.14
N GLU A 4 -3.38 -8.76 3.86
CA GLU A 4 -3.79 -9.88 3.01
C GLU A 4 -3.35 -9.70 1.55
N ALA A 5 -3.39 -8.47 1.03
CA ALA A 5 -2.93 -8.19 -0.32
C ALA A 5 -1.41 -8.35 -0.45
N LEU A 6 -0.65 -7.93 0.58
CA LEU A 6 0.81 -8.17 0.65
C LEU A 6 1.12 -9.67 0.78
N ALA A 7 0.36 -10.42 1.58
CA ALA A 7 0.53 -11.87 1.69
C ALA A 7 0.31 -12.59 0.35
N LYS A 8 -0.57 -12.06 -0.52
CA LYS A 8 -0.84 -12.58 -1.87
C LYS A 8 0.15 -12.06 -2.92
N ASN A 9 0.98 -11.06 -2.60
CA ASN A 9 1.92 -10.46 -3.53
C ASN A 9 3.29 -10.29 -2.85
N LEU A 10 4.12 -11.34 -2.94
CA LEU A 10 5.41 -11.41 -2.25
C LEU A 10 6.38 -10.31 -2.69
N GLU A 11 6.39 -9.94 -3.98
CA GLU A 11 7.23 -8.86 -4.49
C GLU A 11 6.87 -7.51 -3.85
N ALA A 12 5.57 -7.16 -3.81
CA ALA A 12 5.11 -5.94 -3.14
C ALA A 12 5.39 -5.99 -1.63
N LYS A 13 5.28 -7.18 -1.00
CA LYS A 13 5.58 -7.38 0.41
C LYS A 13 7.06 -7.13 0.72
N GLU A 14 7.99 -7.66 -0.07
CA GLU A 14 9.41 -7.43 0.10
C GLU A 14 9.76 -5.94 0.03
N VAL A 15 9.22 -5.23 -0.97
CA VAL A 15 9.41 -3.77 -1.08
C VAL A 15 8.84 -3.05 0.14
N PHE A 16 7.63 -3.43 0.58
CA PHE A 16 6.99 -2.83 1.75
C PHE A 16 7.82 -3.01 3.03
N GLU A 17 8.37 -4.20 3.25
CA GLU A 17 9.19 -4.52 4.41
C GLU A 17 10.53 -3.77 4.42
N GLN A 18 11.05 -3.40 3.25
CA GLN A 18 12.25 -2.57 3.10
C GLN A 18 11.99 -1.07 3.30
N LEU A 19 10.72 -0.62 3.30
CA LEU A 19 10.40 0.78 3.55
C LEU A 19 10.77 1.19 4.97
N THR A 20 11.11 2.47 5.14
CA THR A 20 11.24 3.05 6.49
C THR A 20 9.93 2.90 7.27
N ALA A 21 10.02 2.68 8.58
CA ALA A 21 8.83 2.50 9.43
C ALA A 21 7.81 3.65 9.28
N SER A 22 8.29 4.88 9.06
CA SER A 22 7.44 6.05 8.80
C SER A 22 6.58 5.91 7.53
N LYS A 23 7.16 5.37 6.45
CA LYS A 23 6.47 5.13 5.17
C LYS A 23 5.48 3.98 5.27
N GLN A 24 5.87 2.87 5.91
CA GLN A 24 4.94 1.76 6.17
C GLN A 24 3.72 2.26 6.96
N LEU A 25 3.96 3.06 8.01
CA LEU A 25 2.92 3.64 8.83
C LEU A 25 2.05 4.66 8.07
N GLU A 26 2.62 5.45 7.16
CA GLU A 26 1.86 6.35 6.28
C GLU A 26 0.87 5.58 5.41
N ILE A 27 1.32 4.53 4.73
CA ILE A 27 0.48 3.66 3.89
C ILE A 27 -0.64 3.02 4.72
N ASN A 28 -0.28 2.41 5.86
CA ASN A 28 -1.24 1.77 6.76
C ASN A 28 -2.31 2.75 7.27
N ARG A 29 -1.89 3.94 7.74
CA ARG A 29 -2.82 4.96 8.25
C ARG A 29 -3.73 5.50 7.15
N TYR A 30 -3.22 5.67 5.94
CA TYR A 30 -4.03 6.14 4.82
C TYR A 30 -5.19 5.17 4.57
N ILE A 31 -4.89 3.87 4.44
CA ILE A 31 -5.90 2.85 4.17
C ILE A 31 -6.86 2.67 5.35
N ALA A 32 -6.35 2.67 6.58
CA ALA A 32 -7.17 2.51 7.79
C ALA A 32 -8.17 3.65 8.03
N ARG A 33 -7.97 4.82 7.42
CA ARG A 33 -8.88 5.98 7.53
C ARG A 33 -10.01 5.97 6.50
N LEU A 34 -10.00 5.03 5.55
CA LEU A 34 -11.02 4.93 4.52
C LEU A 34 -12.33 4.39 5.11
N LYS A 35 -13.45 4.96 4.68
CA LYS A 35 -14.77 4.75 5.31
C LYS A 35 -15.61 3.64 4.67
N THR A 36 -15.29 3.24 3.45
CA THR A 36 -16.08 2.24 2.71
C THR A 36 -15.19 1.13 2.20
N ASP A 37 -15.77 -0.05 2.06
CA ASP A 37 -15.07 -1.24 1.58
C ASP A 37 -14.56 -1.03 0.15
N GLU A 38 -15.34 -0.39 -0.74
CA GLU A 38 -14.87 -0.13 -2.11
C GLU A 38 -13.70 0.85 -2.13
N ALA A 39 -13.66 1.82 -1.20
CA ALA A 39 -12.53 2.71 -1.06
C ALA A 39 -11.30 1.96 -0.56
N ILE A 40 -11.46 1.07 0.42
CA ILE A 40 -10.38 0.23 0.94
C ILE A 40 -9.81 -0.65 -0.18
N GLU A 41 -10.65 -1.42 -0.87
CA GLU A 41 -10.23 -2.32 -1.95
C GLU A 41 -9.47 -1.59 -3.05
N ARG A 42 -10.04 -0.48 -3.56
CA ARG A 42 -9.41 0.32 -4.61
C ARG A 42 -8.05 0.86 -4.17
N ASN A 43 -7.92 1.34 -2.93
CA ASN A 43 -6.66 1.92 -2.47
C ASN A 43 -5.63 0.88 -2.03
N VAL A 44 -6.06 -0.31 -1.60
CA VAL A 44 -5.16 -1.46 -1.42
C VAL A 44 -4.54 -1.84 -2.76
N ALA A 45 -5.33 -1.94 -3.83
CA ALA A 45 -4.80 -2.22 -5.18
C ALA A 45 -3.80 -1.15 -5.63
N ARG A 46 -4.10 0.14 -5.38
CA ARG A 46 -3.17 1.25 -5.68
C ARG A 46 -1.89 1.23 -4.85
N ALA A 47 -1.97 0.80 -3.58
CA ALA A 47 -0.80 0.66 -2.74
C ALA A 47 0.12 -0.45 -3.26
N ILE A 48 -0.44 -1.61 -3.65
CA ILE A 48 0.32 -2.68 -4.31
C ILE A 48 0.96 -2.18 -5.61
N GLY A 49 0.20 -1.49 -6.45
CA GLY A 49 0.76 -0.93 -7.69
C GLY A 49 1.88 0.09 -7.45
N PHE A 50 1.79 0.89 -6.38
CA PHE A 50 2.86 1.79 -5.97
C PHE A 50 4.12 1.06 -5.51
N LEU A 51 3.97 0.04 -4.67
CA LEU A 51 5.07 -0.81 -4.21
C LEU A 51 5.79 -1.51 -5.37
N LEU A 52 5.06 -1.82 -6.44
CA LEU A 52 5.60 -2.39 -7.68
C LEU A 52 6.06 -1.31 -8.70
N GLY A 53 6.07 -0.03 -8.33
CA GLY A 53 6.51 1.07 -9.20
C GLY A 53 5.57 1.39 -10.39
N LYS A 54 4.32 0.92 -10.37
CA LYS A 54 3.35 1.05 -11.46
C LYS A 54 2.54 2.35 -11.41
N ASN A 55 2.34 2.91 -10.22
CA ASN A 55 1.56 4.14 -10.04
C ASN A 55 2.03 4.96 -8.84
N ARG A 56 1.59 6.22 -8.77
CA ARG A 56 1.76 7.10 -7.62
C ARG A 56 0.81 6.72 -6.47
N PHE A 57 1.20 6.93 -5.23
CA PHE A 57 0.35 6.74 -4.05
C PHE A 57 0.68 7.77 -2.95
N VAL A 58 -0.36 8.33 -2.32
CA VAL A 58 -0.24 9.38 -1.26
C VAL A 58 0.76 10.49 -1.65
N GLY A 59 0.66 10.96 -2.89
CA GLY A 59 1.52 12.04 -3.43
C GLY A 59 2.96 11.64 -3.77
N ARG A 60 3.36 10.38 -3.56
CA ARG A 60 4.70 9.87 -3.88
C ARG A 60 4.75 9.18 -5.23
N ASP A 61 5.89 9.33 -5.91
CA ASP A 61 6.16 8.67 -7.20
C ASP A 61 6.81 7.30 -7.05
N LYS A 62 7.52 7.06 -5.94
CA LYS A 62 8.25 5.82 -5.68
C LYS A 62 8.14 5.39 -4.20
N PRO A 63 8.20 4.08 -3.93
CA PRO A 63 8.17 3.48 -2.59
C PRO A 63 9.14 4.12 -1.60
#